data_AF-A0A417R8M4-F1
#
_entry.id   AF-A0A417R8M4-F1
#
_cell.length_a   1.000
_cell.length_b   1.000
_cell.length_c   1.000
_cell.angle_alpha   90.00
_cell.angle_beta   90.00
_cell.angle_gamma   90.00
#
_symmetry.space_group_name_H-M   'P 1'
#
loop_
_entity.id
_entity.type
_entity.pdbx_description
1 polymer ?
#
loop_
_entity_poly.entity_id
_entity_poly.type
_entity_poly.pdbx_seq_one_letter_code
_entity_poly.pdbx_strand_id
1 'polypeptide(L)'
;MKKKLTALVLSLVIAAMPAAAPVMNVQTVSAATTKAAVLKNTWSKDHKYYYDKNGKKVKGIRKIGKYTYIFDSKYTLVKNKKYYKYNASTYYRIDTRGRATKLSQVETLAAIRLQKCGGNLRKAFNWSASLRYNGNYKVAKKNQTYYGIYGFRTGSGDCYVMASTFYWMAKVAGYNAHYVTGYVNKGKGNGPHAWVEIKVKNNTYVYDPNFQKEYGPKGYTGYAVKYGQKGTLKYIKKKVY
;
A
#
# COMPACT_ATOMS: atom_id res chain seq x y z
N MET A 1 33.33 21.98 13.18
CA MET A 1 34.07 22.48 14.36
C MET A 1 33.15 22.46 15.57
N LYS A 2 33.54 21.75 16.63
CA LYS A 2 32.80 21.60 17.89
C LYS A 2 32.96 22.88 18.72
N LYS A 3 31.88 23.47 19.23
CA LYS A 3 31.96 24.45 20.33
C LYS A 3 31.12 23.95 21.50
N LYS A 4 31.86 23.63 22.57
CA LYS A 4 31.39 23.19 23.88
C LYS A 4 30.84 24.42 24.62
N LEU A 5 29.70 24.28 25.29
CA LEU A 5 29.24 25.25 26.29
C LEU A 5 29.86 24.87 27.63
N THR A 6 30.65 25.79 28.18
CA THR A 6 31.33 25.70 29.47
C THR A 6 30.43 26.33 30.54
N ALA A 7 30.31 25.65 31.68
CA ALA A 7 29.59 26.11 32.86
C ALA A 7 30.34 27.24 33.58
N LEU A 8 29.59 28.18 34.16
CA LEU A 8 30.09 29.23 35.05
C LEU A 8 29.61 28.90 36.47
N VAL A 9 30.54 28.64 37.38
CA VAL A 9 30.29 28.44 38.81
C VAL A 9 30.69 29.72 39.53
N LEU A 10 29.77 30.29 40.31
CA LEU A 10 29.97 31.51 41.08
C LEU A 10 30.58 31.16 42.44
N SER A 11 31.78 31.68 42.70
CA SER A 11 32.52 31.53 43.96
C SER A 11 32.00 32.50 45.02
N LEU A 12 31.86 32.02 46.26
CA LEU A 12 31.75 32.85 47.46
C LEU A 12 32.78 32.34 48.47
N VAL A 13 33.71 33.23 48.83
CA VAL A 13 34.77 33.03 49.81
C VAL A 13 34.32 33.65 51.13
N ILE A 14 34.41 32.88 52.22
CA ILE A 14 34.40 33.41 53.60
C ILE A 14 35.60 32.80 54.32
N ALA A 15 36.35 33.65 55.02
CA ALA A 15 37.59 33.32 55.71
C ALA A 15 37.41 33.10 57.22
N ALA A 16 38.39 32.39 57.80
CA ALA A 16 38.88 32.37 59.18
C ALA A 16 38.29 31.37 60.20
N MET A 17 39.05 30.31 60.53
CA MET A 17 39.83 30.11 61.79
C MET A 17 40.26 28.62 61.96
N PRO A 18 41.33 28.30 62.73
CA PRO A 18 41.96 26.98 62.72
C PRO A 18 41.49 26.09 63.90
N ALA A 19 41.06 24.86 63.62
CA ALA A 19 40.91 23.82 64.63
C ALA A 19 41.01 22.42 64.00
N ALA A 20 41.81 21.57 64.66
CA ALA A 20 42.06 20.14 64.50
C ALA A 20 41.26 19.36 63.43
N ALA A 21 42.00 18.68 62.55
CA ALA A 21 41.48 17.77 61.55
C ALA A 21 40.69 16.59 62.16
N PRO A 22 39.41 16.38 61.80
CA PRO A 22 38.81 15.06 61.88
C PRO A 22 39.14 14.30 60.59
N VAL A 23 39.65 13.08 60.75
CA VAL A 23 39.84 12.12 59.66
C VAL A 23 38.45 11.74 59.13
N MET A 24 37.97 12.45 58.11
CA MET A 24 36.75 12.11 57.40
C MET A 24 37.06 10.98 56.42
N ASN A 25 36.61 9.77 56.78
CA ASN A 25 36.60 8.60 55.92
C ASN A 25 35.84 8.96 54.62
N VAL A 26 36.57 9.14 53.51
CA VAL A 26 35.97 9.35 52.19
C VAL A 26 35.33 8.05 51.76
N GLN A 27 34.07 7.87 52.12
CA GLN A 27 33.24 6.81 51.57
C GLN A 27 32.92 7.22 50.13
N THR A 28 33.71 6.68 49.20
CA THR A 28 33.43 6.72 47.77
C THR A 28 32.10 6.06 47.51
N VAL A 29 31.03 6.88 47.44
CA VAL A 29 29.74 6.43 46.90
C VAL A 29 29.95 6.14 45.42
N SER A 30 30.15 4.87 45.10
CA SER A 30 30.17 4.40 43.72
C SER A 30 28.80 4.73 43.12
N ALA A 31 28.79 5.53 42.06
CA ALA A 31 27.58 5.79 41.29
C ALA A 31 27.06 4.45 40.77
N ALA A 32 26.01 3.93 41.41
CA ALA A 32 25.31 2.73 40.98
C ALA A 32 24.85 2.98 39.54
N THR A 33 25.56 2.38 38.58
CA THR A 33 25.19 2.41 37.18
C THR A 33 23.97 1.53 37.07
N THR A 34 22.78 2.12 37.14
CA THR A 34 21.53 1.41 36.91
C THR A 34 21.58 0.84 35.50
N LYS A 35 21.85 -0.47 35.41
CA LYS A 35 21.87 -1.22 34.16
C LYS A 35 20.49 -1.06 33.53
N ALA A 36 20.39 -0.29 32.45
CA ALA A 36 19.11 -0.01 31.79
C ALA A 36 18.39 -1.34 31.52
N ALA A 37 17.12 -1.43 31.93
CA ALA A 37 16.31 -2.62 31.75
C ALA A 37 16.27 -3.00 30.26
N VAL A 38 16.74 -4.21 29.95
CA VAL A 38 16.74 -4.72 28.57
C VAL A 38 15.30 -5.05 28.18
N LEU A 39 14.75 -4.30 27.21
CA LEU A 39 13.44 -4.56 26.62
C LEU A 39 13.43 -5.96 25.98
N LYS A 40 12.48 -6.82 26.37
CA LYS A 40 12.33 -8.19 25.84
C LYS A 40 10.88 -8.47 25.48
N ASN A 41 10.65 -9.18 24.38
CA ASN A 41 9.31 -9.52 23.87
C ASN A 41 8.34 -8.33 23.85
N THR A 42 8.86 -7.14 23.52
CA THR A 42 8.09 -5.90 23.65
C THR A 42 8.48 -4.90 22.57
N TRP A 43 7.59 -3.95 22.36
CA TRP A 43 7.80 -2.83 21.45
C TRP A 43 8.73 -1.79 22.07
N SER A 44 9.48 -1.08 21.24
CA SER A 44 10.07 0.19 21.67
C SER A 44 8.97 1.20 22.01
N LYS A 45 9.28 2.19 22.86
CA LYS A 45 8.33 3.23 23.28
C LYS A 45 7.66 3.95 22.10
N ASP A 46 8.41 4.18 21.02
CA ASP A 46 7.95 4.81 19.77
C ASP A 46 7.29 3.83 18.77
N HIS A 47 7.13 2.55 19.14
CA HIS A 47 6.59 1.48 18.30
C HIS A 47 7.32 1.30 16.96
N LYS A 48 8.60 1.68 16.91
CA LYS A 48 9.45 1.59 15.73
C LYS A 48 10.18 0.26 15.62
N TYR A 49 10.50 -0.35 16.75
CA TYR A 49 11.25 -1.59 16.86
C TYR A 49 10.47 -2.60 17.70
N TYR A 50 10.75 -3.88 17.49
CA TYR A 50 10.33 -4.93 18.39
C TYR A 50 11.55 -5.73 18.84
N TYR A 51 11.61 -6.01 20.15
CA TYR A 51 12.69 -6.75 20.78
C TYR A 51 12.26 -8.18 21.04
N ASP A 52 13.09 -9.15 20.65
CA ASP A 52 12.86 -10.57 20.88
C ASP A 52 13.09 -10.97 22.35
N LYS A 53 13.00 -12.27 22.64
CA LYS A 53 13.22 -12.83 23.98
C LYS A 53 14.62 -12.56 24.55
N ASN A 54 15.59 -12.29 23.67
CA ASN A 54 16.98 -11.98 24.03
C ASN A 54 17.25 -10.47 24.07
N GLY A 55 16.23 -9.64 23.84
CA GLY A 55 16.36 -8.19 23.76
C GLY A 55 17.02 -7.68 22.49
N LYS A 56 17.09 -8.50 21.42
CA LYS A 56 17.61 -8.10 20.12
C LYS A 56 16.48 -7.57 19.23
N LYS A 57 16.76 -6.53 18.45
CA LYS A 57 15.81 -5.99 17.47
C LYS A 57 15.54 -7.02 16.37
N VAL A 58 14.28 -7.19 16.01
CA VAL A 58 13.86 -8.13 14.96
C VAL A 58 13.89 -7.50 13.57
N LYS A 59 14.13 -8.33 12.55
CA LYS A 59 14.08 -7.98 11.12
C LYS A 59 13.14 -8.90 10.35
N GLY A 60 12.68 -8.47 9.18
CA GLY A 60 11.84 -9.25 8.29
C GLY A 60 10.41 -9.46 8.81
N ILE A 61 9.74 -10.51 8.32
CA ILE A 61 8.37 -10.83 8.71
C ILE A 61 8.35 -11.44 10.13
N ARG A 62 7.50 -10.90 11.01
CA ARG A 62 7.31 -11.40 12.37
C ARG A 62 5.83 -11.43 12.73
N LYS A 63 5.41 -12.52 13.37
CA LYS A 63 4.09 -12.61 14.01
C LYS A 63 4.23 -12.16 15.46
N ILE A 64 3.51 -11.13 15.85
CA ILE A 64 3.51 -10.56 17.20
C ILE A 64 2.06 -10.51 17.66
N GLY A 65 1.72 -11.33 18.64
CA GLY A 65 0.33 -11.63 18.99
C GLY A 65 -0.45 -12.15 17.78
N LYS A 66 -1.60 -11.54 17.51
CA LYS A 66 -2.48 -11.93 16.38
C LYS A 66 -2.11 -11.31 15.03
N TYR A 67 -1.12 -10.42 14.98
CA TYR A 67 -0.80 -9.66 13.78
C TYR A 67 0.56 -10.01 13.21
N THR A 68 0.69 -9.86 11.89
CA THR A 68 1.96 -9.94 11.17
C THR A 68 2.50 -8.53 10.95
N TYR A 69 3.80 -8.35 11.18
CA TYR A 69 4.54 -7.10 10.98
C TYR A 69 5.76 -7.36 10.11
N ILE A 70 6.24 -6.33 9.42
CA ILE A 70 7.45 -6.39 8.60
C ILE A 70 8.40 -5.32 9.06
N PHE A 71 9.62 -5.74 9.41
CA PHE A 71 10.72 -4.85 9.77
C PHE A 71 11.74 -4.82 8.63
N ASP A 72 12.19 -3.63 8.25
CA ASP A 72 13.16 -3.44 7.17
C ASP A 72 14.57 -3.89 7.59
N SER A 73 15.55 -3.71 6.68
CA SER A 73 16.95 -4.05 6.95
C SER A 73 17.59 -3.22 8.08
N LYS A 74 16.97 -2.09 8.44
CA LYS A 74 17.35 -1.20 9.56
C LYS A 74 16.52 -1.50 10.81
N TYR A 75 15.87 -2.66 10.86
CA TYR A 75 15.01 -3.14 11.96
C TYR A 75 13.79 -2.26 12.23
N THR A 76 13.47 -1.34 11.32
CA THR A 76 12.39 -0.36 11.51
C THR A 76 11.08 -0.95 11.00
N LEU A 77 10.00 -0.78 11.76
CA LEU A 77 8.66 -1.20 11.38
C LEU A 77 8.23 -0.48 10.09
N VAL A 78 7.93 -1.25 9.06
CA VAL A 78 7.32 -0.74 7.83
C VAL A 78 5.86 -0.41 8.11
N LYS A 79 5.41 0.79 7.70
CA LYS A 79 4.03 1.26 7.89
C LYS A 79 3.48 1.89 6.62
N ASN A 80 2.15 1.88 6.51
CA ASN A 80 1.36 2.62 5.52
C ASN A 80 1.81 2.40 4.06
N LYS A 81 1.88 1.14 3.64
CA LYS A 81 2.21 0.76 2.25
C LYS A 81 1.01 0.05 1.62
N LYS A 82 0.46 0.62 0.55
CA LYS A 82 -0.67 0.03 -0.18
C LYS A 82 -0.30 -1.31 -0.82
N TYR A 83 0.91 -1.37 -1.37
CA TYR A 83 1.58 -2.59 -1.78
C TYR A 83 3.06 -2.48 -1.39
N TYR A 84 3.58 -3.49 -0.73
CA TYR A 84 4.97 -3.59 -0.28
C TYR A 84 5.58 -4.87 -0.85
N LYS A 85 6.60 -4.72 -1.68
CA LYS A 85 7.37 -5.84 -2.23
C LYS A 85 8.30 -6.38 -1.13
N TYR A 86 7.99 -7.55 -0.59
CA TYR A 86 8.89 -8.22 0.34
C TYR A 86 9.95 -9.04 -0.41
N ASN A 87 9.54 -9.74 -1.47
CA ASN A 87 10.43 -10.43 -2.40
C ASN A 87 9.81 -10.45 -3.82
N ALA A 88 10.37 -11.24 -4.74
CA ALA A 88 9.90 -11.29 -6.13
C ALA A 88 8.40 -11.65 -6.28
N SER A 89 7.88 -12.54 -5.43
CA SER A 89 6.53 -13.11 -5.53
C SER A 89 5.60 -12.77 -4.36
N THR A 90 6.12 -12.16 -3.30
CA THR A 90 5.39 -11.90 -2.06
C THR A 90 5.23 -10.41 -1.83
N TYR A 91 3.98 -9.97 -1.84
CA TYR A 91 3.59 -8.60 -1.59
C TYR A 91 2.65 -8.51 -0.40
N TYR A 92 2.71 -7.39 0.31
CA TYR A 92 1.85 -7.12 1.46
C TYR A 92 1.16 -5.77 1.32
N ARG A 93 -0.08 -5.68 1.79
CA ARG A 93 -0.69 -4.41 2.20
C ARG A 93 -0.35 -4.19 3.66
N ILE A 94 0.16 -3.01 3.99
CA ILE A 94 0.59 -2.64 5.33
C ILE A 94 -0.17 -1.38 5.75
N ASP A 95 -0.94 -1.47 6.83
CA ASP A 95 -1.73 -0.33 7.30
C ASP A 95 -0.91 0.70 8.09
N THR A 96 -1.57 1.75 8.57
CA THR A 96 -0.94 2.84 9.33
C THR A 96 -0.32 2.40 10.65
N ARG A 97 -0.74 1.25 11.20
CA ARG A 97 -0.19 0.63 12.41
C ARG A 97 0.90 -0.40 12.11
N GLY A 98 1.25 -0.61 10.84
CA GLY A 98 2.26 -1.57 10.41
C GLY A 98 1.77 -3.01 10.31
N ARG A 99 0.45 -3.24 10.45
CA ARG A 99 -0.12 -4.59 10.31
C ARG A 99 -0.10 -4.99 8.85
N ALA A 100 0.58 -6.08 8.56
CA ALA A 100 0.80 -6.59 7.22
C ALA A 100 -0.21 -7.70 6.88
N THR A 101 -0.88 -7.56 5.75
CA THR A 101 -1.75 -8.59 5.14
C THR A 101 -1.14 -9.00 3.81
N LYS A 102 -0.88 -10.29 3.63
CA LYS A 102 -0.34 -10.81 2.37
C LYS A 102 -1.36 -10.58 1.25
N LEU A 103 -0.91 -10.05 0.11
CA LEU A 103 -1.76 -9.87 -1.06
C LEU A 103 -2.07 -11.22 -1.69
N SER A 104 -3.29 -11.37 -2.20
CA SER A 104 -3.67 -12.49 -3.05
C SER A 104 -2.85 -12.50 -4.36
N GLN A 105 -2.96 -13.58 -5.12
CA GLN A 105 -2.26 -13.71 -6.41
C GLN A 105 -2.62 -12.57 -7.38
N VAL A 106 -3.91 -12.27 -7.53
CA VAL A 106 -4.36 -11.22 -8.47
C VAL A 106 -3.94 -9.83 -8.01
N GLU A 107 -4.00 -9.55 -6.70
CA GLU A 107 -3.53 -8.29 -6.12
C GLU A 107 -2.01 -8.15 -6.29
N THR A 108 -1.26 -9.24 -6.16
CA THR A 108 0.20 -9.24 -6.40
C THR A 108 0.52 -8.91 -7.85
N LEU A 109 -0.14 -9.54 -8.82
CA LEU A 109 0.03 -9.23 -10.24
C LEU A 109 -0.35 -7.78 -10.56
N ALA A 110 -1.45 -7.30 -9.99
CA ALA A 110 -1.89 -5.92 -10.11
C ALA A 110 -0.87 -4.93 -9.53
N ALA A 111 -0.33 -5.20 -8.34
CA ALA A 111 0.67 -4.36 -7.70
C ALA A 111 1.97 -4.29 -8.53
N ILE A 112 2.43 -5.43 -9.06
CA ILE A 112 3.58 -5.50 -9.97
C ILE A 112 3.33 -4.63 -11.21
N ARG A 113 2.17 -4.77 -11.84
CA ARG A 113 1.84 -3.99 -13.04
C ARG A 113 1.69 -2.50 -12.73
N LEU A 114 1.01 -2.16 -11.65
CA LEU A 114 0.85 -0.78 -11.19
C LEU A 114 2.20 -0.12 -10.89
N GLN A 115 3.14 -0.86 -10.30
CA GLN A 115 4.50 -0.38 -10.09
C GLN A 115 5.21 -0.06 -11.42
N LYS A 116 5.05 -0.91 -12.45
CA LYS A 116 5.55 -0.62 -13.81
C LYS A 116 4.88 0.61 -14.44
N CYS A 117 3.64 0.91 -14.05
CA CYS A 117 2.94 2.15 -14.42
C CYS A 117 3.33 3.36 -13.55
N GLY A 118 4.31 3.24 -12.65
CA GLY A 118 4.75 4.30 -11.74
C GLY A 118 3.72 4.67 -10.67
N GLY A 119 2.80 3.76 -10.33
CA GLY A 119 1.69 4.07 -9.40
C GLY A 119 0.61 4.97 -10.00
N ASN A 120 0.70 5.34 -11.28
CA ASN A 120 -0.22 6.28 -11.92
C ASN A 120 -1.46 5.57 -12.47
N LEU A 121 -2.64 5.99 -12.03
CA LEU A 121 -3.91 5.36 -12.41
C LEU A 121 -4.22 5.52 -13.91
N ARG A 122 -3.90 6.67 -14.52
CA ARG A 122 -4.11 6.89 -15.97
C ARG A 122 -3.19 5.99 -16.81
N LYS A 123 -1.92 5.84 -16.42
CA LYS A 123 -1.00 4.89 -17.07
C LYS A 123 -1.47 3.45 -16.91
N ALA A 124 -1.97 3.08 -15.74
CA ALA A 124 -2.57 1.76 -15.49
C ALA A 124 -3.80 1.52 -16.39
N PHE A 125 -4.68 2.50 -16.51
CA PHE A 125 -5.84 2.44 -17.41
C PHE A 125 -5.43 2.27 -18.88
N ASN A 126 -4.50 3.11 -19.35
CA ASN A 126 -4.01 3.04 -20.73
C ASN A 126 -3.35 1.69 -21.01
N TRP A 127 -2.61 1.12 -20.05
CA TRP A 127 -2.08 -0.23 -20.17
C TRP A 127 -3.19 -1.27 -20.29
N SER A 128 -4.25 -1.16 -19.49
CA SER A 128 -5.42 -2.05 -19.60
C SER A 128 -6.15 -1.92 -20.95
N ALA A 129 -6.17 -0.73 -21.56
CA ALA A 129 -6.73 -0.52 -22.90
C ALA A 129 -5.81 -1.05 -24.02
N SER A 130 -4.51 -1.18 -23.76
CA SER A 130 -3.54 -1.64 -24.75
C SER A 130 -3.47 -3.16 -24.90
N LEU A 131 -4.16 -3.96 -24.06
CA LEU A 131 -4.19 -5.42 -24.19
C LEU A 131 -4.63 -5.83 -25.60
N ARG A 132 -4.07 -6.92 -26.13
CA ARG A 132 -4.52 -7.48 -27.42
C ARG A 132 -5.95 -7.99 -27.24
N TYR A 133 -6.88 -7.48 -28.06
CA TYR A 133 -8.28 -7.92 -27.95
C TYR A 133 -8.40 -9.35 -28.47
N ASN A 134 -9.03 -10.22 -27.69
CA ASN A 134 -9.32 -11.59 -28.08
C ASN A 134 -10.71 -11.98 -27.58
N GLY A 135 -11.69 -11.97 -28.51
CA GLY A 135 -13.09 -12.30 -28.23
C GLY A 135 -13.36 -13.78 -27.96
N ASN A 136 -12.39 -14.67 -28.23
CA ASN A 136 -12.53 -16.12 -28.05
C ASN A 136 -12.23 -16.60 -26.63
N TYR A 137 -12.15 -15.70 -25.63
CA TYR A 137 -12.07 -16.15 -24.24
C TYR A 137 -13.42 -16.76 -23.85
N LYS A 138 -13.54 -18.09 -24.06
CA LYS A 138 -14.71 -18.91 -23.74
C LYS A 138 -15.35 -18.46 -22.42
N VAL A 139 -16.52 -17.85 -22.59
CA VAL A 139 -17.74 -17.59 -21.80
C VAL A 139 -17.97 -18.37 -20.49
N ALA A 140 -17.04 -19.18 -19.98
CA ALA A 140 -17.20 -19.95 -18.76
C ALA A 140 -17.11 -19.04 -17.52
N LYS A 141 -18.25 -18.57 -17.02
CA LYS A 141 -18.63 -18.41 -15.59
C LYS A 141 -17.50 -18.03 -14.61
N LYS A 142 -16.63 -17.09 -14.98
CA LYS A 142 -15.47 -16.70 -14.16
C LYS A 142 -15.67 -15.30 -13.63
N ASN A 143 -15.16 -15.07 -12.43
CA ASN A 143 -15.25 -13.77 -11.78
C ASN A 143 -14.07 -12.87 -12.17
N GLN A 144 -14.14 -11.61 -11.74
CA GLN A 144 -13.10 -10.60 -11.96
C GLN A 144 -11.71 -11.06 -11.51
N THR A 145 -11.58 -11.91 -10.49
CA THR A 145 -10.26 -12.43 -10.06
C THR A 145 -9.58 -13.21 -11.17
N TYR A 146 -10.30 -14.16 -11.78
CA TYR A 146 -9.74 -14.99 -12.84
C TYR A 146 -9.38 -14.15 -14.07
N TYR A 147 -10.29 -13.27 -14.50
CA TYR A 147 -10.05 -12.37 -15.63
C TYR A 147 -8.79 -11.52 -15.44
N GLY A 148 -8.58 -11.02 -14.22
CA GLY A 148 -7.40 -10.22 -13.89
C GLY A 148 -6.12 -11.05 -13.99
N ILE A 149 -6.10 -12.25 -13.39
CA ILE A 149 -4.94 -13.16 -13.45
C ILE A 149 -4.59 -13.49 -14.90
N TYR A 150 -5.60 -13.80 -15.71
CA TYR A 150 -5.40 -14.09 -17.13
C TYR A 150 -4.80 -12.89 -17.86
N GLY A 151 -5.44 -11.72 -17.79
CA GLY A 151 -4.98 -10.52 -18.48
C GLY A 151 -3.58 -10.06 -18.07
N PHE A 152 -3.23 -10.15 -16.78
CA PHE A 152 -1.88 -9.82 -16.32
C PHE A 152 -0.80 -10.77 -16.84
N ARG A 153 -1.14 -12.05 -17.05
CA ARG A 153 -0.21 -13.08 -17.53
C ARG A 153 -0.06 -13.08 -19.05
N THR A 154 -1.15 -12.91 -19.79
CA THR A 154 -1.16 -13.08 -21.25
C THR A 154 -1.08 -11.76 -22.02
N GLY A 155 -1.38 -10.62 -21.38
CA GLY A 155 -1.48 -9.33 -22.06
C GLY A 155 -2.58 -9.28 -23.12
N SER A 156 -3.57 -10.18 -23.05
CA SER A 156 -4.68 -10.27 -24.00
C SER A 156 -5.99 -10.64 -23.32
N GLY A 157 -7.12 -10.37 -23.98
CA GLY A 157 -8.46 -10.72 -23.51
C GLY A 157 -9.55 -9.83 -24.10
N ASP A 158 -10.78 -10.07 -23.68
CA ASP A 158 -11.97 -9.30 -24.05
C ASP A 158 -12.23 -8.12 -23.09
N CYS A 159 -13.39 -7.48 -23.19
CA CYS A 159 -13.78 -6.37 -22.31
C CYS A 159 -13.80 -6.74 -20.82
N TYR A 160 -14.16 -7.98 -20.47
CA TYR A 160 -14.16 -8.47 -19.09
C TYR A 160 -12.75 -8.53 -18.51
N VAL A 161 -11.79 -9.01 -19.30
CA VAL A 161 -10.37 -9.05 -18.94
C VAL A 161 -9.77 -7.66 -18.84
N MET A 162 -10.00 -6.80 -19.83
CA MET A 162 -9.48 -5.44 -19.83
C MET A 162 -10.00 -4.64 -18.62
N ALA A 163 -11.31 -4.68 -18.35
CA ALA A 163 -11.89 -4.05 -17.18
C ALA A 163 -11.35 -4.64 -15.87
N SER A 164 -11.16 -5.96 -15.81
CA SER A 164 -10.68 -6.62 -14.58
C SER A 164 -9.25 -6.22 -14.23
N THR A 165 -8.35 -6.18 -15.22
CA THR A 165 -6.97 -5.77 -14.97
C THR A 165 -6.90 -4.34 -14.43
N PHE A 166 -7.70 -3.42 -14.96
CA PHE A 166 -7.77 -2.05 -14.45
C PHE A 166 -8.37 -2.01 -13.04
N TYR A 167 -9.47 -2.74 -12.81
CA TYR A 167 -10.12 -2.84 -11.51
C TYR A 167 -9.14 -3.25 -10.42
N TRP A 168 -8.38 -4.32 -10.62
CA TRP A 168 -7.43 -4.80 -9.61
C TRP A 168 -6.29 -3.81 -9.37
N MET A 169 -5.78 -3.15 -10.42
CA MET A 169 -4.78 -2.08 -10.25
C MET A 169 -5.33 -0.89 -9.46
N ALA A 170 -6.58 -0.49 -9.72
CA ALA A 170 -7.25 0.57 -8.96
C ALA A 170 -7.47 0.17 -7.49
N LYS A 171 -7.90 -1.08 -7.22
CA LYS A 171 -8.08 -1.59 -5.86
C LYS A 171 -6.79 -1.59 -5.06
N VAL A 172 -5.68 -2.09 -5.61
CA VAL A 172 -4.39 -2.11 -4.91
C VAL A 172 -3.78 -0.72 -4.75
N ALA A 173 -4.11 0.22 -5.64
CA ALA A 173 -3.79 1.63 -5.47
C ALA A 173 -4.62 2.30 -4.34
N GLY A 174 -5.66 1.64 -3.85
CA GLY A 174 -6.50 2.10 -2.73
C GLY A 174 -7.76 2.86 -3.15
N TYR A 175 -8.13 2.82 -4.43
CA TYR A 175 -9.37 3.43 -4.90
C TYR A 175 -10.59 2.60 -4.50
N ASN A 176 -11.73 3.29 -4.30
CA ASN A 176 -13.03 2.65 -4.15
C ASN A 176 -13.55 2.21 -5.53
N ALA A 177 -12.87 1.22 -6.10
CA ALA A 177 -13.17 0.66 -7.40
C ALA A 177 -14.18 -0.49 -7.28
N HIS A 178 -15.08 -0.58 -8.25
CA HIS A 178 -16.05 -1.66 -8.40
C HIS A 178 -15.98 -2.19 -9.83
N TYR A 179 -15.87 -3.51 -9.95
CA TYR A 179 -15.98 -4.19 -11.23
C TYR A 179 -17.46 -4.35 -11.58
N VAL A 180 -17.88 -3.87 -12.74
CA VAL A 180 -19.28 -3.86 -13.15
C VAL A 180 -19.45 -4.66 -14.45
N THR A 181 -20.50 -5.47 -14.49
CA THR A 181 -20.94 -6.17 -15.69
C THR A 181 -22.35 -5.76 -16.04
N GLY A 182 -22.66 -5.80 -17.34
CA GLY A 182 -23.95 -5.39 -17.84
C GLY A 182 -23.95 -5.42 -19.35
N TYR A 183 -24.55 -4.40 -19.93
CA TYR A 183 -24.73 -4.28 -21.36
C TYR A 183 -24.39 -2.86 -21.82
N VAL A 184 -23.99 -2.75 -23.07
CA VAL A 184 -23.89 -1.48 -23.79
C VAL A 184 -24.77 -1.54 -25.04
N ASN A 185 -25.53 -0.48 -25.28
CA ASN A 185 -26.31 -0.38 -26.50
C ASN A 185 -25.37 -0.08 -27.68
N LYS A 186 -25.34 -0.96 -28.69
CA LYS A 186 -24.51 -0.85 -29.90
C LYS A 186 -25.32 -0.48 -31.15
N GLY A 187 -26.52 0.09 -31.00
CA GLY A 187 -27.42 0.46 -32.11
C GLY A 187 -28.18 -0.72 -32.73
N LYS A 188 -27.57 -1.92 -32.78
CA LYS A 188 -28.20 -3.18 -33.24
C LYS A 188 -28.71 -4.08 -32.10
N GLY A 189 -28.77 -3.55 -30.88
CA GLY A 189 -29.12 -4.29 -29.66
C GLY A 189 -28.11 -4.11 -28.53
N ASN A 190 -28.32 -4.85 -27.45
CA ASN A 190 -27.50 -4.79 -26.23
C ASN A 190 -26.39 -5.85 -26.28
N GLY A 191 -25.14 -5.41 -26.33
CA GLY A 191 -23.97 -6.29 -26.24
C GLY A 191 -23.51 -6.44 -24.79
N PRO A 192 -23.23 -7.65 -24.28
CA PRO A 192 -22.63 -7.85 -22.97
C PRO A 192 -21.31 -7.07 -22.84
N HIS A 193 -21.11 -6.44 -21.69
CA HIS A 193 -19.96 -5.58 -21.46
C HIS A 193 -19.55 -5.52 -19.99
N ALA A 194 -18.29 -5.14 -19.77
CA ALA A 194 -17.75 -4.89 -18.44
C ALA A 194 -16.92 -3.61 -18.42
N TRP A 195 -16.99 -2.92 -17.29
CA TRP A 195 -16.26 -1.68 -17.03
C TRP A 195 -15.96 -1.55 -15.53
N VAL A 196 -15.27 -0.48 -15.15
CA VAL A 196 -14.94 -0.20 -13.76
C VAL A 196 -15.60 1.09 -13.34
N GLU A 197 -16.20 1.09 -12.16
CA GLU A 197 -16.63 2.31 -11.49
C GLU A 197 -15.61 2.67 -10.42
N ILE A 198 -15.24 3.94 -10.33
CA ILE A 198 -14.50 4.45 -9.17
C ILE A 198 -15.31 5.56 -8.53
N LYS A 199 -15.59 5.40 -7.24
CA LYS A 199 -16.25 6.41 -6.43
C LYS A 199 -15.23 7.41 -5.91
N VAL A 200 -15.44 8.69 -6.21
CA VAL A 200 -14.65 9.81 -5.74
C VAL A 200 -15.60 10.78 -5.06
N LYS A 201 -15.54 10.85 -3.72
CA LYS A 201 -16.52 11.56 -2.89
C LYS A 201 -17.94 11.06 -3.23
N ASN A 202 -18.83 11.97 -3.65
CA ASN A 202 -20.23 11.67 -3.97
C ASN A 202 -20.44 11.31 -5.45
N ASN A 203 -19.38 11.30 -6.26
CA ASN A 203 -19.46 11.04 -7.69
C ASN A 203 -18.97 9.63 -8.04
N THR A 204 -19.65 9.00 -8.99
CA THR A 204 -19.22 7.72 -9.59
C THR A 204 -18.78 7.97 -11.02
N TYR A 205 -17.55 7.58 -11.33
CA TYR A 205 -16.99 7.71 -12.67
C TYR A 205 -16.78 6.34 -13.30
N VAL A 206 -17.06 6.23 -14.58
CA VAL A 206 -16.87 5.04 -15.40
C VAL A 206 -15.49 5.07 -16.04
N TYR A 207 -14.85 3.92 -16.01
CA TYR A 207 -13.57 3.65 -16.64
C TYR A 207 -13.75 2.41 -17.51
N ASP A 208 -13.65 2.59 -18.82
CA ASP A 208 -13.88 1.55 -19.81
C ASP A 208 -12.65 1.40 -20.71
N PRO A 209 -11.71 0.50 -20.36
CA PRO A 209 -10.51 0.30 -21.15
C PRO A 209 -10.80 -0.25 -22.55
N ASN A 210 -11.89 -1.02 -22.72
CA ASN A 210 -12.25 -1.54 -24.04
C ASN A 210 -12.81 -0.43 -24.94
N PHE A 211 -13.68 0.43 -24.40
CA PHE A 211 -14.11 1.63 -25.12
C PHE A 211 -12.92 2.51 -25.47
N GLN A 212 -11.98 2.73 -24.54
CA GLN A 212 -10.77 3.50 -24.82
C GLN A 212 -9.95 2.88 -25.96
N LYS A 213 -9.89 1.54 -26.05
CA LYS A 213 -9.23 0.86 -27.16
C LYS A 213 -9.93 1.10 -28.50
N GLU A 214 -11.25 0.94 -28.53
CA GLU A 214 -12.05 1.03 -29.77
C GLU A 214 -12.22 2.47 -30.27
N TYR A 215 -12.42 3.43 -29.37
CA TYR A 215 -12.83 4.80 -29.70
C TYR A 215 -11.80 5.85 -29.28
N GLY A 216 -10.80 5.51 -28.47
CA GLY A 216 -9.70 6.39 -28.10
C GLY A 216 -8.96 7.02 -29.30
N PRO A 217 -8.57 6.22 -30.30
CA PRO A 217 -7.95 6.74 -31.52
C PRO A 217 -8.83 7.71 -32.32
N LYS A 218 -10.15 7.70 -32.08
CA LYS A 218 -11.12 8.60 -32.73
C LYS A 218 -11.39 9.87 -31.92
N GLY A 219 -10.58 10.16 -30.90
CA GLY A 219 -10.71 11.35 -30.05
C GLY A 219 -11.65 11.21 -28.86
N TYR A 220 -12.22 10.03 -28.61
CA TYR A 220 -13.07 9.79 -27.43
C TYR A 220 -12.24 9.33 -26.22
N THR A 221 -12.84 9.40 -25.02
CA THR A 221 -12.19 8.93 -23.79
C THR A 221 -13.07 7.92 -23.08
N GLY A 222 -12.48 6.80 -22.65
CA GLY A 222 -13.08 5.86 -21.72
C GLY A 222 -12.62 6.09 -20.27
N TYR A 223 -11.82 7.12 -20.01
CA TYR A 223 -11.24 7.39 -18.70
C TYR A 223 -12.08 8.41 -17.92
N ALA A 224 -12.57 8.02 -16.74
CA ALA A 224 -13.28 8.88 -15.80
C ALA A 224 -14.50 9.59 -16.40
N VAL A 225 -15.34 8.88 -17.17
CA VAL A 225 -16.54 9.45 -17.79
C VAL A 225 -17.75 9.39 -16.85
N LYS A 226 -18.70 10.31 -17.03
CA LYS A 226 -19.99 10.24 -16.34
C LYS A 226 -20.97 9.36 -17.12
N TYR A 227 -21.88 8.70 -16.42
CA TYR A 227 -23.01 8.04 -17.07
C TYR A 227 -23.83 9.04 -17.90
N GLY A 228 -24.14 8.68 -19.15
CA GLY A 228 -24.90 9.53 -20.07
C GLY A 228 -24.09 10.67 -20.72
N GLN A 229 -22.78 10.73 -20.50
CA GLN A 229 -21.93 11.74 -21.14
C GLN A 229 -21.95 11.59 -22.67
N LYS A 230 -22.14 12.70 -23.39
CA LYS A 230 -22.10 12.73 -24.87
C LYS A 230 -20.76 12.17 -25.38
N GLY A 231 -20.82 11.34 -26.43
CA GLY A 231 -19.62 10.68 -26.98
C GLY A 231 -19.14 9.47 -26.18
N THR A 232 -19.98 8.88 -25.33
CA THR A 232 -19.69 7.64 -24.59
C THR A 232 -20.79 6.59 -24.81
N LEU A 233 -20.57 5.34 -24.39
CA LEU A 233 -21.58 4.30 -24.49
C LEU A 233 -22.74 4.53 -23.52
N LYS A 234 -23.93 4.04 -23.89
CA LYS A 234 -25.05 3.91 -22.96
C LYS A 234 -24.90 2.63 -22.15
N TYR A 235 -24.33 2.77 -20.96
CA TYR A 235 -24.10 1.67 -20.02
C TYR A 235 -25.38 1.28 -19.28
N ILE A 236 -25.72 -0.01 -19.33
CA ILE A 236 -26.90 -0.59 -18.67
C ILE A 236 -26.39 -1.65 -17.69
N LYS A 237 -26.51 -1.39 -16.38
CA LYS A 237 -26.06 -2.32 -15.34
C LYS A 237 -26.94 -3.56 -15.32
N LYS A 238 -26.33 -4.74 -15.12
CA LYS A 238 -27.11 -5.94 -14.79
C LYS A 238 -27.71 -5.77 -13.40
N LYS A 239 -29.04 -5.95 -13.25
CA LYS A 239 -29.67 -6.03 -11.93
C LYS A 239 -29.14 -7.29 -11.23
N VAL A 240 -28.63 -7.14 -10.03
CA VAL A 240 -28.39 -8.27 -9.12
C VAL A 240 -29.69 -8.41 -8.34
N TYR A 241 -30.45 -9.48 -8.63
CA TYR A 241 -31.57 -9.90 -7.81
C TYR A 241 -31.04 -10.71 -6.62
#